data_AF-A0A9E4NNJ9-F1
#
_entry.id   AF-A0A9E4NNJ9-F1
#
_cell.length_a   1.000
_cell.length_b   1.000
_cell.length_c   1.000
_cell.angle_alpha   90.00
_cell.angle_beta   90.00
_cell.angle_gamma   90.00
#
_symmetry.space_group_name_H-M   'P 1'
#
loop_
_entity.id
_entity.type
_entity.pdbx_description
1 polymer ?
#
loop_
_entity_poly.entity_id
_entity_poly.type
_entity_poly.pdbx_seq_one_letter_code
_entity_poly.pdbx_strand_id
1 'polypeptide(L)'
;MPFVNINHGLHNEPHGELKPPQVLVDLLEQADVQFNGNRPWDIQVHDKELYRRVLTRGSLGFGESFMDGHWMCDAMDVLFSRLMTVGIDHQIAGWFKFRMLVELIRNYLFNFQSITRAFQVGERHYDVGNDIFEAMLDSTMSYSCGYWKSAENLEQAQHDKLDIICCKLQLQPGERLLDIGCGWGALMQYAAEHYDVSATGITVSKAQQILARERCKDLPVTVELKDYREITGSYDKVVSVGMFEHVGHKNYRSYFHTVNRLLKDNGLFLLHTIG
;
A
#
# COMPACT_ATOMS: atom_id res chain seq x y z
N MET A 1 -38.50 39.37 -11.99
CA MET A 1 -37.35 40.25 -11.65
C MET A 1 -37.27 40.38 -10.14
N PRO A 2 -36.09 40.54 -9.53
CA PRO A 2 -34.74 40.11 -9.94
C PRO A 2 -33.99 39.39 -8.77
N PHE A 3 -33.12 38.41 -9.04
CA PHE A 3 -31.66 38.55 -9.08
C PHE A 3 -31.05 39.51 -8.04
N VAL A 4 -30.49 38.95 -6.96
CA VAL A 4 -29.55 39.65 -6.09
C VAL A 4 -28.14 39.30 -6.55
N ASN A 5 -27.48 40.32 -7.07
CA ASN A 5 -26.11 40.32 -7.57
C ASN A 5 -25.19 40.72 -6.40
N ILE A 6 -24.37 39.79 -5.89
CA ILE A 6 -23.31 40.14 -4.93
C ILE A 6 -21.99 40.13 -5.70
N ASN A 7 -21.70 41.28 -6.31
CA ASN A 7 -20.37 41.64 -6.74
C ASN A 7 -19.50 41.85 -5.49
N HIS A 8 -18.64 40.90 -5.17
CA HIS A 8 -17.40 41.23 -4.45
C HIS A 8 -16.27 41.25 -5.47
N GLY A 9 -15.86 42.47 -5.83
CA GLY A 9 -14.64 42.72 -6.55
C GLY A 9 -13.45 42.18 -5.77
N LEU A 10 -12.77 41.22 -6.37
CA LEU A 10 -11.36 40.98 -6.11
C LEU A 10 -10.63 41.46 -7.36
N HIS A 11 -9.67 42.34 -7.10
CA HIS A 11 -8.83 42.97 -8.08
C HIS A 11 -8.19 41.94 -9.02
N ASN A 12 -8.42 42.11 -10.33
CA ASN A 12 -7.60 41.52 -11.37
C ASN A 12 -6.22 42.17 -11.33
N GLU A 13 -5.35 41.65 -10.45
CA GLU A 13 -3.91 41.74 -10.64
C GLU A 13 -3.56 41.01 -11.95
N PRO A 14 -2.64 41.55 -12.78
CA PRO A 14 -2.25 40.88 -14.01
C PRO A 14 -1.61 39.55 -13.63
N HIS A 15 -2.25 38.44 -14.03
CA HIS A 15 -1.70 37.10 -13.90
C HIS A 15 -0.34 37.07 -14.60
N GLY A 16 0.74 37.26 -13.84
CA GLY A 16 2.09 37.01 -14.31
C GLY A 16 2.13 35.62 -14.92
N GLU A 17 2.65 35.51 -16.13
CA GLU A 17 2.62 34.30 -16.94
C GLU A 17 2.92 33.06 -16.09
N LEU A 18 2.10 32.01 -16.25
CA LEU A 18 2.27 30.67 -15.66
C LEU A 18 3.50 29.96 -16.25
N LYS A 19 4.66 30.61 -16.24
CA LYS A 19 5.89 30.05 -16.78
C LYS A 19 6.49 29.08 -15.76
N PRO A 20 6.61 27.79 -16.09
CA PRO A 20 7.28 26.83 -15.22
C PRO A 20 8.76 27.21 -15.06
N PRO A 21 9.36 27.01 -13.87
CA PRO A 21 10.80 27.13 -13.70
C PRO A 21 11.55 26.19 -14.64
N GLN A 22 12.58 26.68 -15.34
CA GLN A 22 13.32 25.89 -16.35
C GLN A 22 13.86 24.57 -15.78
N VAL A 23 14.34 24.56 -14.54
CA VAL A 23 14.81 23.35 -13.86
C VAL A 23 13.75 22.25 -13.77
N LEU A 24 12.46 22.60 -13.64
CA LEU A 24 11.37 21.63 -13.61
C LEU A 24 10.99 21.20 -15.03
N VAL A 25 11.11 22.09 -16.02
CA VAL A 25 10.91 21.75 -17.44
C VAL A 25 11.95 20.74 -17.88
N ASP A 26 13.25 21.04 -17.67
CA ASP A 26 14.37 20.17 -18.04
C ASP A 26 14.27 18.78 -17.38
N LEU A 27 13.72 18.74 -16.16
CA LEU A 27 13.50 17.50 -15.42
C LEU A 27 12.38 16.66 -16.06
N LEU A 28 11.24 17.29 -16.39
CA LEU A 28 10.10 16.60 -17.00
C LEU A 28 10.35 16.21 -18.46
N GLU A 29 11.13 17.00 -19.20
CA GLU A 29 11.52 16.69 -20.58
C GLU A 29 12.25 15.34 -20.67
N GLN A 30 13.06 14.99 -19.69
CA GLN A 30 13.71 13.67 -19.63
C GLN A 30 12.67 12.53 -19.61
N ALA A 31 11.56 12.72 -18.92
CA ALA A 31 10.46 11.77 -18.84
C ALA A 31 9.46 11.88 -20.00
N ASP A 32 9.71 12.76 -20.98
CA ASP A 32 8.76 13.07 -22.05
C ASP A 32 7.39 13.53 -21.50
N VAL A 33 7.44 14.41 -20.49
CA VAL A 33 6.28 15.04 -19.82
C VAL A 33 6.38 16.55 -20.00
N GLN A 34 5.24 17.23 -20.21
CA GLN A 34 5.19 18.68 -20.35
C GLN A 34 4.22 19.30 -19.32
N PHE A 35 4.53 20.53 -18.91
CA PHE A 35 3.54 21.38 -18.24
C PHE A 35 2.59 21.98 -19.28
N ASN A 36 1.29 21.87 -19.04
CA ASN A 36 0.22 22.32 -19.93
C ASN A 36 0.35 21.77 -21.36
N GLY A 37 0.89 20.56 -21.50
CA GLY A 37 0.92 19.81 -22.75
C GLY A 37 -0.47 19.27 -23.10
N ASN A 38 -0.59 18.65 -24.28
CA ASN A 38 -1.86 18.14 -24.79
C ASN A 38 -2.01 16.62 -24.67
N ARG A 39 -1.03 15.91 -24.10
CA ARG A 39 -1.09 14.45 -23.96
C ARG A 39 -1.76 14.08 -22.63
N PRO A 40 -2.41 12.91 -22.53
CA PRO A 40 -3.16 12.55 -21.32
C PRO A 40 -2.31 12.51 -20.04
N TRP A 41 -1.01 12.25 -20.16
CA TRP A 41 -0.07 12.20 -19.03
C TRP A 41 0.66 13.53 -18.77
N ASP A 42 0.36 14.59 -19.54
CA ASP A 42 0.94 15.90 -19.30
C ASP A 42 0.26 16.60 -18.12
N ILE A 43 1.05 17.34 -17.35
CA ILE A 43 0.60 18.01 -16.12
C ILE A 43 -0.15 19.29 -16.49
N GLN A 44 -1.44 19.36 -16.16
CA GLN A 44 -2.24 20.58 -16.32
C GLN A 44 -2.13 21.44 -15.07
N VAL A 45 -1.48 22.61 -15.16
CA VAL A 45 -1.22 23.49 -14.02
C VAL A 45 -2.33 24.52 -13.88
N HIS A 46 -3.03 24.49 -12.75
CA HIS A 46 -4.07 25.44 -12.39
C HIS A 46 -3.55 26.53 -11.43
N ASP A 47 -2.54 26.21 -10.62
CA ASP A 47 -1.91 27.16 -9.68
C ASP A 47 -0.37 27.02 -9.68
N LYS A 48 0.32 28.16 -9.80
CA LYS A 48 1.80 28.27 -9.74
C LYS A 48 2.40 27.83 -8.40
N GLU A 49 1.58 27.74 -7.34
CA GLU A 49 1.99 27.21 -6.04
C GLU A 49 2.50 25.77 -6.14
N LEU A 50 2.09 25.01 -7.17
CA LEU A 50 2.71 23.74 -7.55
C LEU A 50 4.23 23.83 -7.58
N TYR A 51 4.79 24.76 -8.36
CA TYR A 51 6.23 24.84 -8.61
C TYR A 51 7.00 25.10 -7.31
N ARG A 52 6.49 26.00 -6.48
CA ARG A 52 7.08 26.33 -5.19
C ARG A 52 7.04 25.12 -4.24
N ARG A 53 5.92 24.38 -4.20
CA ARG A 53 5.78 23.19 -3.35
C ARG A 53 6.66 22.04 -3.82
N VAL A 54 6.77 21.79 -5.12
CA VAL A 54 7.68 20.78 -5.67
C VAL A 54 9.13 21.12 -5.32
N LEU A 55 9.56 22.36 -5.52
CA LEU A 55 10.93 22.78 -5.21
C LEU A 55 11.26 22.78 -3.71
N THR A 56 10.28 23.00 -2.83
CA THR A 56 10.51 23.09 -1.38
C THR A 56 10.19 21.82 -0.59
N ARG A 57 9.27 20.99 -1.09
CA ARG A 57 8.75 19.78 -0.42
C ARG A 57 8.88 18.51 -1.27
N GLY A 58 9.36 18.58 -2.51
CA GLY A 58 9.61 17.43 -3.37
C GLY A 58 8.34 16.65 -3.70
N SER A 59 8.41 15.32 -3.63
CA SER A 59 7.28 14.42 -3.90
C SER A 59 6.07 14.67 -3.01
N LEU A 60 6.28 15.02 -1.73
CA LEU A 60 5.18 15.38 -0.83
C LEU A 60 4.48 16.65 -1.32
N GLY A 61 5.24 17.68 -1.71
CA GLY A 61 4.67 18.91 -2.27
C GLY A 61 3.93 18.67 -3.57
N PHE A 62 4.45 17.77 -4.42
CA PHE A 62 3.80 17.36 -5.66
C PHE A 62 2.43 16.71 -5.39
N GLY A 63 2.37 15.72 -4.48
CA GLY A 63 1.12 15.05 -4.09
C GLY A 63 0.12 15.98 -3.38
N GLU A 64 0.57 16.76 -2.39
CA GLU A 64 -0.29 17.73 -1.70
C GLU A 64 -0.88 18.76 -2.66
N SER A 65 -0.10 19.21 -3.65
CA SER A 65 -0.60 20.16 -4.65
C SER A 65 -1.63 19.54 -5.62
N PHE A 66 -1.58 18.23 -5.88
CA PHE A 66 -2.64 17.53 -6.61
C PHE A 66 -3.92 17.49 -5.78
N MET A 67 -3.81 17.11 -4.50
CA MET A 67 -4.94 17.06 -3.57
C MET A 67 -5.61 18.43 -3.38
N ASP A 68 -4.83 19.51 -3.39
CA ASP A 68 -5.33 20.90 -3.30
C ASP A 68 -5.87 21.45 -4.64
N GLY A 69 -5.83 20.66 -5.72
CA GLY A 69 -6.34 21.07 -7.03
C GLY A 69 -5.42 22.03 -7.82
N HIS A 70 -4.16 22.19 -7.41
CA HIS A 70 -3.21 23.09 -8.09
C HIS A 70 -2.77 22.56 -9.46
N TRP A 71 -2.90 21.25 -9.70
CA TRP A 71 -2.67 20.64 -10.99
C TRP A 71 -3.46 19.35 -11.14
N MET A 72 -3.73 18.96 -12.39
CA MET A 72 -4.46 17.75 -12.77
C MET A 72 -3.71 16.98 -13.86
N CYS A 73 -4.08 15.71 -14.05
CA CYS A 73 -3.56 14.83 -15.09
C CYS A 73 -4.58 13.74 -15.38
N ASP A 74 -4.84 13.45 -16.65
CA ASP A 74 -5.85 12.47 -17.05
C ASP A 74 -5.35 11.02 -16.92
N ALA A 75 -4.08 10.78 -17.25
CA ALA A 75 -3.43 9.47 -17.20
C ALA A 75 -2.27 9.48 -16.18
N MET A 76 -2.64 9.51 -14.89
CA MET A 76 -1.69 9.65 -13.77
C MET A 76 -0.75 8.44 -13.63
N ASP A 77 -1.23 7.24 -13.94
CA ASP A 77 -0.45 6.01 -14.00
C ASP A 77 0.67 6.10 -15.06
N VAL A 78 0.35 6.61 -16.25
CA VAL A 78 1.33 6.84 -17.33
C VAL A 78 2.35 7.92 -16.95
N LEU A 79 1.88 9.00 -16.31
CA LEU A 79 2.76 10.04 -15.78
C LEU A 79 3.79 9.45 -14.81
N PHE A 80 3.35 8.75 -13.77
CA PHE A 80 4.28 8.19 -12.77
C PHE A 80 5.19 7.10 -13.35
N SER A 81 4.69 6.26 -14.28
CA SER A 81 5.52 5.27 -14.99
C SER A 81 6.69 5.94 -15.71
N ARG A 82 6.43 7.05 -16.41
CA ARG A 82 7.45 7.84 -17.10
C ARG A 82 8.44 8.49 -16.13
N LEU A 83 7.93 9.14 -15.08
CA LEU A 83 8.77 9.80 -14.07
C LEU A 83 9.71 8.82 -13.35
N MET A 84 9.23 7.61 -13.06
CA MET A 84 10.03 6.56 -12.42
C MET A 84 11.09 5.98 -13.36
N THR A 85 10.79 5.86 -14.66
CA THR A 85 11.72 5.30 -15.66
C THR A 85 13.03 6.11 -15.77
N VAL A 86 12.96 7.42 -15.55
CA VAL A 86 14.12 8.32 -15.62
C VAL A 86 14.75 8.65 -14.26
N GLY A 87 14.24 8.04 -13.18
CA GLY A 87 14.77 8.23 -11.83
C GLY A 87 14.75 9.69 -11.37
N ILE A 88 13.70 10.44 -11.71
CA ILE A 88 13.56 11.87 -11.39
C ILE A 88 13.69 12.13 -9.87
N ASP A 89 13.26 11.17 -9.05
CA ASP A 89 13.41 11.18 -7.60
C ASP A 89 14.88 11.26 -7.14
N HIS A 90 15.81 10.67 -7.90
CA HIS A 90 17.25 10.74 -7.64
C HIS A 90 17.92 12.01 -8.16
N GLN A 91 17.29 12.73 -9.09
CA GLN A 91 17.88 13.91 -9.76
C GLN A 91 17.60 15.24 -9.04
N ILE A 92 16.50 15.35 -8.29
CA ILE A 92 16.13 16.54 -7.49
C ILE A 92 17.09 16.76 -6.28
N ALA A 93 18.15 15.96 -6.17
CA ALA A 93 18.77 15.57 -4.92
C ALA A 93 19.89 16.49 -4.36
N GLY A 94 20.19 17.65 -4.94
CA GLY A 94 21.29 18.51 -4.47
C GLY A 94 21.10 19.05 -3.03
N TRP A 95 19.97 19.69 -2.76
CA TRP A 95 19.59 20.22 -1.43
C TRP A 95 18.69 19.25 -0.65
N PHE A 96 17.98 18.38 -1.37
CA PHE A 96 17.09 17.34 -0.85
C PHE A 96 17.82 16.21 -0.12
N LYS A 97 19.06 15.87 -0.51
CA LYS A 97 19.89 14.86 0.21
C LYS A 97 20.11 15.23 1.67
N PHE A 98 20.26 16.51 2.00
CA PHE A 98 20.49 16.95 3.38
C PHE A 98 19.24 16.77 4.27
N ARG A 99 18.04 17.10 3.75
CA ARG A 99 16.77 16.88 4.48
C ARG A 99 16.39 15.40 4.57
N MET A 100 16.61 14.64 3.50
CA MET A 100 16.44 13.17 3.49
C MET A 100 17.41 12.50 4.46
N LEU A 101 18.64 13.00 4.60
CA LEU A 101 19.60 12.51 5.60
C LEU A 101 19.08 12.71 7.03
N VAL A 102 18.41 13.82 7.34
CA VAL A 102 17.80 14.06 8.66
C VAL A 102 16.63 13.09 8.92
N GLU A 103 15.78 12.83 7.92
CA GLU A 103 14.70 11.83 8.00
C GLU A 103 15.25 10.39 8.11
N LEU A 104 16.31 10.06 7.37
CA LEU A 104 17.01 8.78 7.45
C LEU A 104 17.69 8.59 8.81
N ILE A 105 18.33 9.63 9.36
CA ILE A 105 18.90 9.63 10.72
C ILE A 105 17.79 9.48 11.77
N ARG A 106 16.64 10.16 11.60
CA ARG A 106 15.48 10.01 12.49
C ARG A 106 14.93 8.58 12.45
N ASN A 107 14.80 7.98 11.27
CA ASN A 107 14.37 6.59 11.11
C ASN A 107 15.44 5.58 11.58
N TYR A 108 16.73 5.94 11.50
CA TYR A 108 17.85 5.16 12.03
C TYR A 108 17.94 5.24 13.57
N LEU A 109 17.54 6.35 14.19
CA LEU A 109 17.58 6.52 15.66
C LEU A 109 16.28 6.08 16.36
N PHE A 110 15.11 6.20 15.72
CA PHE A 110 13.83 5.85 16.33
C PHE A 110 13.23 4.60 15.66
N ASN A 111 12.93 3.55 16.45
CA ASN A 111 12.18 2.39 15.98
C ASN A 111 10.68 2.67 16.17
N PHE A 112 10.03 3.16 15.12
CA PHE A 112 8.62 3.53 15.17
C PHE A 112 7.66 2.34 15.10
N GLN A 113 8.15 1.09 15.00
CA GLN A 113 7.33 -0.12 14.86
C GLN A 113 7.25 -0.94 16.16
N SER A 114 6.77 -0.29 17.23
CA SER A 114 6.43 -0.96 18.49
C SER A 114 5.11 -1.73 18.38
N ILE A 115 4.89 -2.72 19.26
CA ILE A 115 3.64 -3.50 19.31
C ILE A 115 2.43 -2.57 19.44
N THR A 116 2.47 -1.64 20.40
CA THR A 116 1.37 -0.68 20.63
C THR A 116 1.05 0.16 19.38
N ARG A 117 2.06 0.53 18.59
CA ARG A 117 1.86 1.31 17.38
C ARG A 117 1.32 0.48 16.22
N ALA A 118 1.62 -0.82 16.15
CA ALA A 118 1.03 -1.71 15.15
C ALA A 118 -0.50 -1.74 15.26
N PHE A 119 -1.03 -1.84 16.49
CA PHE A 119 -2.48 -1.74 16.74
C PHE A 119 -3.06 -0.38 16.35
N GLN A 120 -2.39 0.73 16.68
CA GLN A 120 -2.85 2.08 16.29
C GLN A 120 -2.90 2.30 14.78
N VAL A 121 -1.95 1.73 14.04
CA VAL A 121 -1.95 1.79 12.56
C VAL A 121 -3.09 0.94 12.00
N GLY A 122 -3.30 -0.26 12.56
CA GLY A 122 -4.42 -1.14 12.20
C GLY A 122 -5.78 -0.46 12.40
N GLU A 123 -5.98 0.18 13.55
CA GLU A 123 -7.19 0.94 13.91
C GLU A 123 -7.42 2.09 12.91
N ARG A 124 -6.40 2.90 12.62
CA ARG A 124 -6.57 4.08 11.74
C ARG A 124 -6.76 3.77 10.26
N HIS A 125 -6.15 2.71 9.74
CA HIS A 125 -6.18 2.40 8.29
C HIS A 125 -7.35 1.49 7.90
N TYR A 126 -7.85 0.66 8.82
CA TYR A 126 -8.88 -0.34 8.53
C TYR A 126 -10.18 -0.19 9.33
N ASP A 127 -10.29 0.78 10.26
CA ASP A 127 -11.59 1.14 10.88
C ASP A 127 -12.28 2.33 10.17
N VAL A 128 -11.68 2.87 9.10
CA VAL A 128 -12.46 3.54 8.04
C VAL A 128 -13.30 2.41 7.44
N GLY A 129 -14.63 2.51 7.48
CA GLY A 129 -15.56 1.40 7.25
C GLY A 129 -15.21 0.48 6.08
N ASN A 130 -15.68 -0.78 6.15
CA ASN A 130 -15.46 -1.75 5.07
C ASN A 130 -16.09 -1.33 3.74
N ASP A 131 -16.98 -0.33 3.72
CA ASP A 131 -17.71 0.14 2.53
C ASP A 131 -16.79 0.60 1.39
N ILE A 132 -15.72 1.33 1.69
CA ILE A 132 -14.74 1.76 0.68
C ILE A 132 -13.99 0.55 0.11
N PHE A 133 -13.61 -0.39 0.98
CA PHE A 133 -12.90 -1.59 0.57
C PHE A 133 -13.79 -2.53 -0.26
N GLU A 134 -15.05 -2.72 0.15
CA GLU A 134 -16.04 -3.52 -0.58
C GLU A 134 -16.34 -2.93 -1.97
N ALA A 135 -16.31 -1.60 -2.11
CA ALA A 135 -16.49 -0.94 -3.41
C ALA A 135 -15.28 -1.05 -4.35
N MET A 136 -14.07 -1.22 -3.79
CA MET A 136 -12.81 -1.22 -4.55
C MET A 136 -12.28 -2.63 -4.83
N LEU A 137 -12.49 -3.57 -3.90
CA LEU A 137 -11.89 -4.90 -3.91
C LEU A 137 -12.81 -5.93 -4.59
N ASP A 138 -12.23 -7.10 -4.83
CA ASP A 138 -12.99 -8.29 -5.21
C ASP A 138 -13.76 -8.87 -4.01
N SER A 139 -14.58 -9.89 -4.26
CA SER A 139 -15.42 -10.50 -3.23
C SER A 139 -14.62 -11.16 -2.10
N THR A 140 -13.35 -11.50 -2.34
CA THR A 140 -12.47 -12.03 -1.30
C THR A 140 -11.99 -10.96 -0.32
N MET A 141 -12.23 -9.67 -0.59
CA MET A 141 -11.68 -8.55 0.19
C MET A 141 -10.15 -8.62 0.27
N SER A 142 -9.48 -9.01 -0.82
CA SER A 142 -8.02 -9.14 -0.85
C SER A 142 -7.35 -7.81 -1.15
N TYR A 143 -6.92 -7.07 -0.13
CA TYR A 143 -6.11 -5.86 -0.33
C TYR A 143 -4.61 -6.16 -0.52
N SER A 144 -4.31 -6.90 -1.59
CA SER A 144 -2.95 -7.32 -2.00
C SER A 144 -2.90 -7.55 -3.51
N CYS A 145 -1.70 -7.76 -4.07
CA CYS A 145 -1.51 -7.94 -5.51
C CYS A 145 -2.20 -9.23 -6.02
N GLY A 146 -3.03 -9.11 -7.07
CA GLY A 146 -3.59 -10.25 -7.80
C GLY A 146 -2.58 -10.86 -8.79
N TYR A 147 -2.79 -12.12 -9.18
CA TYR A 147 -1.94 -12.85 -10.11
C TYR A 147 -2.60 -12.95 -11.50
N TRP A 148 -2.09 -12.19 -12.46
CA TRP A 148 -2.75 -11.94 -13.76
C TRP A 148 -2.31 -12.86 -14.91
N LYS A 149 -1.67 -14.01 -14.63
CA LYS A 149 -1.11 -14.85 -15.70
C LYS A 149 -2.16 -15.35 -16.69
N SER A 150 -3.32 -15.75 -16.19
CA SER A 150 -4.45 -16.25 -16.98
C SER A 150 -5.77 -15.55 -16.64
N ALA A 151 -5.75 -14.59 -15.72
CA ALA A 151 -6.93 -13.92 -15.22
C ALA A 151 -7.37 -12.78 -16.15
N GLU A 152 -8.67 -12.71 -16.41
CA GLU A 152 -9.29 -11.65 -17.21
C GLU A 152 -9.95 -10.56 -16.35
N ASN A 153 -10.05 -10.78 -15.04
CA ASN A 153 -10.66 -9.85 -14.09
C ASN A 153 -10.03 -9.98 -12.69
N LEU A 154 -10.32 -9.01 -11.81
CA LEU A 154 -9.72 -8.92 -10.48
C LEU A 154 -10.06 -10.12 -9.59
N GLU A 155 -11.32 -10.58 -9.62
CA GLU A 155 -11.78 -11.74 -8.85
C GLU A 155 -10.93 -12.97 -9.20
N GLN A 156 -10.82 -13.30 -10.49
CA GLN A 156 -10.00 -14.42 -10.95
C GLN A 156 -8.53 -14.23 -10.58
N ALA A 157 -7.98 -13.02 -10.73
CA ALA A 157 -6.59 -12.75 -10.38
C ALA A 157 -6.32 -12.96 -8.88
N GLN A 158 -7.29 -12.66 -8.02
CA GLN A 158 -7.17 -12.89 -6.58
C GLN A 158 -7.27 -14.37 -6.25
N HIS A 159 -8.23 -15.12 -6.83
CA HIS A 159 -8.30 -16.58 -6.67
C HIS A 159 -7.03 -17.27 -7.16
N ASP A 160 -6.52 -16.92 -8.35
CA ASP A 160 -5.27 -17.45 -8.90
C ASP A 160 -4.07 -17.17 -7.97
N LYS A 161 -4.05 -15.99 -7.31
CA LYS A 161 -3.03 -15.65 -6.31
C LYS A 161 -3.18 -16.48 -5.04
N LEU A 162 -4.40 -16.74 -4.56
CA LEU A 162 -4.62 -17.59 -3.40
C LEU A 162 -4.16 -19.02 -3.69
N ASP A 163 -4.52 -19.55 -4.86
CA ASP A 163 -4.15 -20.89 -5.30
C ASP A 163 -2.63 -21.06 -5.45
N ILE A 164 -1.95 -20.14 -6.14
CA ILE A 164 -0.50 -20.25 -6.33
C ILE A 164 0.26 -20.16 -5.00
N ILE A 165 -0.26 -19.44 -4.00
CA ILE A 165 0.30 -19.42 -2.64
C ILE A 165 0.17 -20.81 -2.00
N CYS A 166 -1.03 -21.39 -2.00
CA CYS A 166 -1.30 -22.73 -1.47
C CYS A 166 -0.46 -23.81 -2.17
N CYS A 167 -0.38 -23.77 -3.50
CA CYS A 167 0.46 -24.64 -4.33
C CYS A 167 1.96 -24.54 -3.96
N LYS A 168 2.50 -23.32 -3.82
CA LYS A 168 3.90 -23.10 -3.46
C LYS A 168 4.22 -23.57 -2.04
N LEU A 169 3.24 -23.49 -1.14
CA LEU A 169 3.34 -24.06 0.21
C LEU A 169 3.19 -25.58 0.20
N GLN A 170 2.81 -26.20 -0.92
CA GLN A 170 2.62 -27.65 -1.04
C GLN A 170 1.67 -28.20 0.05
N LEU A 171 0.60 -27.46 0.36
CA LEU A 171 -0.33 -27.81 1.44
C LEU A 171 -0.86 -29.24 1.26
N GLN A 172 -0.82 -30.00 2.35
CA GLN A 172 -1.38 -31.36 2.42
C GLN A 172 -2.59 -31.40 3.36
N PRO A 173 -3.59 -32.24 3.09
CA PRO A 173 -4.73 -32.44 3.99
C PRO A 173 -4.30 -32.72 5.43
N GLY A 174 -4.95 -32.08 6.40
CA GLY A 174 -4.68 -32.20 7.83
C GLY A 174 -3.52 -31.35 8.37
N GLU A 175 -2.80 -30.61 7.52
CA GLU A 175 -1.73 -29.70 7.96
C GLU A 175 -2.29 -28.45 8.69
N ARG A 176 -1.40 -27.80 9.45
CA ARG A 176 -1.65 -26.53 10.14
C ARG A 176 -0.96 -25.38 9.42
N LEU A 177 -1.74 -24.43 8.92
CA LEU A 177 -1.29 -23.19 8.29
C LEU A 177 -1.36 -22.01 9.28
N LEU A 178 -0.30 -21.21 9.37
CA LEU A 178 -0.33 -19.89 10.02
C LEU A 178 -0.26 -18.78 8.97
N ASP A 179 -1.23 -17.86 9.00
CA ASP A 179 -1.26 -16.64 8.18
C ASP A 179 -0.96 -15.39 9.02
N ILE A 180 0.24 -14.84 8.84
CA ILE A 180 0.73 -13.65 9.54
C ILE A 180 0.30 -12.40 8.79
N GLY A 181 -0.69 -11.69 9.33
CA GLY A 181 -1.33 -10.55 8.68
C GLY A 181 -2.49 -10.99 7.81
N CYS A 182 -3.42 -11.78 8.36
CA CYS A 182 -4.41 -12.53 7.59
C CYS A 182 -5.51 -11.70 6.90
N GLY A 183 -5.48 -10.37 7.05
CA GLY A 183 -6.51 -9.46 6.52
C GLY A 183 -7.92 -9.90 6.93
N TRP A 184 -8.85 -9.86 5.96
CA TRP A 184 -10.23 -10.34 6.14
C TRP A 184 -10.38 -11.86 5.93
N GLY A 185 -9.29 -12.63 5.93
CA GLY A 185 -9.34 -14.10 6.00
C GLY A 185 -9.39 -14.85 4.68
N ALA A 186 -9.29 -14.15 3.53
CA ALA A 186 -9.40 -14.74 2.19
C ALA A 186 -8.52 -16.00 1.99
N LEU A 187 -7.25 -15.93 2.37
CA LEU A 187 -6.30 -17.04 2.18
C LEU A 187 -6.60 -18.23 3.08
N MET A 188 -6.97 -17.98 4.32
CA MET A 188 -7.33 -19.06 5.24
C MET A 188 -8.61 -19.76 4.82
N GLN A 189 -9.62 -18.98 4.41
CA GLN A 189 -10.87 -19.50 3.87
C GLN A 189 -10.58 -20.41 2.66
N TYR A 190 -9.83 -19.90 1.68
CA TYR A 190 -9.46 -20.63 0.47
C TYR A 190 -8.67 -21.91 0.78
N ALA A 191 -7.67 -21.83 1.65
CA ALA A 191 -6.86 -22.99 2.01
C ALA A 191 -7.70 -24.07 2.73
N ALA A 192 -8.58 -23.68 3.64
CA ALA A 192 -9.45 -24.62 4.35
C ALA A 192 -10.46 -25.32 3.41
N GLU A 193 -11.06 -24.57 2.47
CA GLU A 193 -12.04 -25.10 1.52
C GLU A 193 -11.43 -26.01 0.45
N HIS A 194 -10.23 -25.67 -0.04
CA HIS A 194 -9.63 -26.34 -1.21
C HIS A 194 -8.51 -27.33 -0.89
N TYR A 195 -7.86 -27.21 0.26
CA TYR A 195 -6.68 -28.00 0.63
C TYR A 195 -6.86 -28.82 1.91
N ASP A 196 -8.04 -28.77 2.54
CA ASP A 196 -8.38 -29.52 3.76
C ASP A 196 -7.38 -29.30 4.90
N VAL A 197 -6.94 -28.05 5.08
CA VAL A 197 -6.02 -27.64 6.16
C VAL A 197 -6.75 -26.90 7.26
N SER A 198 -6.19 -26.95 8.47
CA SER A 198 -6.58 -26.06 9.55
C SER A 198 -5.73 -24.80 9.51
N ALA A 199 -6.35 -23.62 9.64
CA ALA A 199 -5.65 -22.35 9.56
C ALA A 199 -5.77 -21.54 10.85
N THR A 200 -4.69 -20.83 11.20
CA THR A 200 -4.70 -19.80 12.23
C THR A 200 -4.23 -18.50 11.62
N GLY A 201 -5.02 -17.44 11.76
CA GLY A 201 -4.71 -16.12 11.22
C GLY A 201 -4.57 -15.12 12.32
N ILE A 202 -3.64 -14.18 12.13
CA ILE A 202 -3.43 -13.09 13.06
C ILE A 202 -3.54 -11.75 12.34
N THR A 203 -4.22 -10.82 12.98
CA THR A 203 -4.32 -9.43 12.54
C THR A 203 -4.21 -8.49 13.74
N VAL A 204 -3.86 -7.24 13.47
CA VAL A 204 -3.91 -6.13 14.45
C VAL A 204 -5.13 -5.23 14.25
N SER A 205 -5.99 -5.51 13.25
CA SER A 205 -7.24 -4.78 13.00
C SER A 205 -8.45 -5.56 13.52
N LYS A 206 -9.28 -4.89 14.31
CA LYS A 206 -10.51 -5.47 14.86
C LYS A 206 -11.57 -5.66 13.77
N ALA A 207 -11.72 -4.72 12.85
CA ALA A 207 -12.64 -4.83 11.72
C ALA A 207 -12.32 -6.06 10.85
N GLN A 208 -11.04 -6.26 10.54
CA GLN A 208 -10.56 -7.44 9.81
C GLN A 208 -10.87 -8.74 10.55
N GLN A 209 -10.57 -8.80 11.86
CA GLN A 209 -10.86 -9.98 12.68
C GLN A 209 -12.35 -10.35 12.66
N ILE A 210 -13.24 -9.37 12.84
CA ILE A 210 -14.69 -9.62 12.90
C ILE A 210 -15.18 -10.23 11.59
N LEU A 211 -14.85 -9.62 10.45
CA LEU A 211 -15.30 -10.13 9.16
C LEU A 211 -14.63 -11.47 8.81
N ALA A 212 -13.35 -11.65 9.10
CA ALA A 212 -12.65 -12.92 8.87
C ALA A 212 -13.29 -14.08 9.65
N ARG A 213 -13.70 -13.84 10.90
CA ARG A 213 -14.43 -14.83 11.70
C ARG A 213 -15.79 -15.16 11.12
N GLU A 214 -16.55 -14.16 10.66
CA GLU A 214 -17.85 -14.41 10.03
C GLU A 214 -17.70 -15.23 8.75
N ARG A 215 -16.73 -14.87 7.90
CA ARG A 215 -16.44 -15.57 6.64
C ARG A 215 -16.01 -17.02 6.85
N CYS A 216 -15.27 -17.30 7.92
CA CYS A 216 -14.69 -18.63 8.17
C CYS A 216 -15.42 -19.44 9.26
N LYS A 217 -16.63 -19.05 9.67
CA LYS A 217 -17.31 -19.58 10.88
C LYS A 217 -17.52 -21.10 10.90
N ASP A 218 -17.70 -21.70 9.73
CA ASP A 218 -17.96 -23.14 9.56
C ASP A 218 -16.73 -23.91 9.06
N LEU A 219 -15.57 -23.27 9.05
CA LEU A 219 -14.30 -23.84 8.58
C LEU A 219 -13.34 -24.07 9.77
N PRO A 220 -12.33 -24.95 9.63
CA PRO A 220 -11.28 -25.16 10.63
C PRO A 220 -10.29 -23.98 10.70
N VAL A 221 -10.80 -22.76 10.88
CA VAL A 221 -10.05 -21.51 10.87
C VAL A 221 -10.22 -20.79 12.20
N THR A 222 -9.10 -20.36 12.79
CA THR A 222 -9.07 -19.51 13.99
C THR A 222 -8.49 -18.15 13.65
N VAL A 223 -9.14 -17.06 14.06
CA VAL A 223 -8.65 -15.69 13.84
C VAL A 223 -8.41 -14.99 15.17
N GLU A 224 -7.18 -14.52 15.38
CA GLU A 224 -6.73 -13.86 16.60
C GLU A 224 -6.33 -12.40 16.35
N LEU A 225 -6.72 -11.52 17.28
CA LEU A 225 -6.30 -10.11 17.29
C LEU A 225 -5.01 -10.04 18.12
N LYS A 226 -3.86 -10.24 17.47
CA LYS A 226 -2.56 -10.37 18.12
C LYS A 226 -1.44 -9.86 17.23
N ASP A 227 -0.36 -9.42 17.87
CA ASP A 227 0.90 -9.17 17.18
C ASP A 227 1.63 -10.50 16.92
N TYR A 228 2.28 -10.62 15.76
CA TYR A 228 3.00 -11.83 15.37
C TYR A 228 4.07 -12.26 16.38
N ARG A 229 4.64 -11.29 17.12
CA ARG A 229 5.66 -11.52 18.14
C ARG A 229 5.13 -12.31 19.34
N GLU A 230 3.81 -12.31 19.56
CA GLU A 230 3.14 -12.98 20.67
C GLU A 230 2.66 -14.39 20.32
N ILE A 231 2.78 -14.79 19.06
CA ILE A 231 2.31 -16.09 18.60
C ILE A 231 3.20 -17.22 19.10
N THR A 232 2.55 -18.28 19.53
CA THR A 232 3.12 -19.53 20.00
C THR A 232 2.52 -20.69 19.22
N GLY A 233 3.09 -21.88 19.40
CA GLY A 233 2.68 -23.10 18.69
C GLY A 233 3.67 -23.51 17.62
N SER A 234 3.24 -24.46 16.80
CA SER A 234 4.05 -25.09 15.76
C SER A 234 3.15 -25.44 14.57
N TYR A 235 3.57 -25.01 13.38
CA TYR A 235 2.78 -25.04 12.15
C TYR A 235 3.56 -25.75 11.05
N ASP A 236 2.85 -26.51 10.22
CA ASP A 236 3.43 -27.20 9.07
C ASP A 236 3.83 -26.20 7.98
N LYS A 237 3.06 -25.10 7.86
CA LYS A 237 3.24 -24.05 6.87
C LYS A 237 3.00 -22.68 7.49
N VAL A 238 3.79 -21.70 7.10
CA VAL A 238 3.61 -20.29 7.49
C VAL A 238 3.53 -19.45 6.22
N VAL A 239 2.64 -18.47 6.20
CA VAL A 239 2.50 -17.52 5.11
C VAL A 239 2.38 -16.10 5.66
N SER A 240 2.88 -15.13 4.90
CA SER A 240 2.69 -13.71 5.20
C SER A 240 2.62 -12.92 3.91
N VAL A 241 1.50 -12.22 3.72
CA VAL A 241 1.22 -11.43 2.51
C VAL A 241 0.99 -9.98 2.92
N GLY A 242 1.79 -9.05 2.40
CA GLY A 242 1.58 -7.61 2.61
C GLY A 242 1.70 -7.11 4.06
N MET A 243 2.31 -7.92 4.94
CA MET A 243 2.59 -7.54 6.34
C MET A 243 4.01 -7.00 6.49
N PHE A 244 4.99 -7.57 5.79
CA PHE A 244 6.40 -7.40 6.09
C PHE A 244 6.92 -5.96 5.86
N GLU A 245 6.28 -5.23 4.96
CA GLU A 245 6.47 -3.80 4.67
C GLU A 245 6.33 -2.96 5.94
N HIS A 246 5.43 -3.36 6.84
CA HIS A 246 5.13 -2.65 8.08
C HIS A 246 6.04 -3.05 9.25
N VAL A 247 6.84 -4.12 9.12
CA VAL A 247 7.76 -4.58 10.17
C VAL A 247 8.90 -3.58 10.38
N GLY A 248 9.38 -2.96 9.29
CA GLY A 248 10.50 -2.05 9.28
C GLY A 248 11.87 -2.74 9.42
N HIS A 249 12.86 -2.24 8.69
CA HIS A 249 14.18 -2.88 8.50
C HIS A 249 14.87 -3.34 9.80
N LYS A 250 14.74 -2.58 10.89
CA LYS A 250 15.35 -2.90 12.19
C LYS A 250 14.82 -4.20 12.82
N ASN A 251 13.60 -4.60 12.47
CA ASN A 251 12.91 -5.73 13.08
C ASN A 251 12.89 -6.97 12.17
N TYR A 252 13.47 -6.92 10.96
CA TYR A 252 13.48 -8.04 10.02
C TYR A 252 14.08 -9.31 10.62
N ARG A 253 15.22 -9.20 11.31
CA ARG A 253 15.84 -10.35 11.98
C ARG A 253 14.89 -11.00 12.99
N SER A 254 14.21 -10.18 13.81
CA SER A 254 13.24 -10.67 14.80
C SER A 254 12.03 -11.31 14.13
N TYR A 255 11.56 -10.76 13.02
CA TYR A 255 10.49 -11.35 12.22
C TYR A 255 10.83 -12.76 11.74
N PHE A 256 11.98 -12.93 11.08
CA PHE A 256 12.40 -14.25 10.61
C PHE A 256 12.71 -15.23 11.76
N HIS A 257 13.20 -14.75 12.92
CA HIS A 257 13.34 -15.61 14.11
C HIS A 257 11.99 -16.12 14.62
N THR A 258 10.97 -15.25 14.65
CA THR A 258 9.61 -15.65 15.02
C THR A 258 9.05 -16.68 14.06
N VAL A 259 9.18 -16.44 12.75
CA VAL A 259 8.72 -17.41 11.73
C VAL A 259 9.43 -18.76 11.92
N ASN A 260 10.76 -18.75 12.05
CA ASN A 260 11.54 -19.97 12.24
C ASN A 260 11.15 -20.74 13.52
N ARG A 261 10.83 -20.04 14.61
CA ARG A 261 10.36 -20.64 15.86
C ARG A 261 8.98 -21.31 15.72
N LEU A 262 8.13 -20.78 14.86
CA LEU A 262 6.75 -21.24 14.66
C LEU A 262 6.66 -22.38 13.64
N LEU A 263 7.66 -22.54 12.79
CA LEU A 263 7.69 -23.55 11.74
C LEU A 263 8.16 -24.90 12.31
N LYS A 264 7.47 -25.99 11.95
CA LYS A 264 7.95 -27.36 12.20
C LYS A 264 9.22 -27.66 11.41
N ASP A 265 9.94 -28.69 11.82
CA ASP A 265 11.02 -29.27 11.02
C ASP A 265 10.49 -29.64 9.62
N ASN A 266 11.21 -29.23 8.57
CA ASN A 266 10.81 -29.37 7.17
C ASN A 266 9.51 -28.63 6.76
N GLY A 267 9.00 -27.72 7.60
CA GLY A 267 7.91 -26.83 7.20
C GLY A 267 8.32 -25.84 6.11
N LEU A 268 7.34 -25.27 5.42
CA LEU A 268 7.57 -24.26 4.39
C LEU A 268 7.05 -22.90 4.84
N PHE A 269 7.83 -21.87 4.54
CA PHE A 269 7.45 -20.48 4.74
C PHE A 269 7.38 -19.76 3.39
N LEU A 270 6.27 -19.06 3.14
CA LEU A 270 6.10 -18.17 1.99
C LEU A 270 5.95 -16.73 2.46
N LEU A 271 6.87 -15.87 2.03
CA LEU A 271 6.81 -14.43 2.20
C LEU A 271 6.44 -13.76 0.87
N HIS A 272 5.33 -13.02 0.85
CA HIS A 272 4.93 -12.15 -0.26
C HIS A 272 4.97 -10.71 0.22
N THR A 273 5.91 -9.93 -0.31
CA THR A 273 6.11 -8.53 0.05
C THR A 273 6.53 -7.69 -1.16
N ILE A 274 6.16 -6.42 -1.15
CA ILE A 274 6.69 -5.38 -2.06
C ILE A 274 8.17 -5.16 -1.72
N GLY A 275 9.03 -5.03 -2.73
CA GLY A 275 10.47 -4.82 -2.54
C GLY A 275 11.20 -4.46 -3.81
#